data_AF-A0AB39X989-F1
#
_entry.id   AF-A0AB39X989-F1
#
_cell.length_a   1.000
_cell.length_b   1.000
_cell.length_c   1.000
_cell.angle_alpha   90.00
_cell.angle_beta   90.00
_cell.angle_gamma   90.00
#
_symmetry.space_group_name_H-M   'P 1'
#
loop_
_entity.id
_entity.type
_entity.pdbx_description
1 polymer ?
#
loop_
_entity_poly.entity_id
_entity_poly.type
_entity_poly.pdbx_seq_one_letter_code
_entity_poly.pdbx_strand_id
1 'polypeptide(L)' 'MQKDITYLTTAELAEKIKYDTRTIREQLKDSVLIEGIHYIRPFGKRKILYLWEQIRDDLGKFSQASTMVPMAKGGVAHG' A
#
# COMPACT_ATOMS: atom_id res chain seq x y z
N MET A 1 -21.41 -5.64 -7.85
CA MET A 1 -20.17 -5.87 -8.63
C MET A 1 -19.30 -6.83 -7.84
N GLN A 2 -18.95 -7.99 -8.40
CA GLN A 2 -18.00 -8.90 -7.74
C GLN A 2 -16.62 -8.23 -7.78
N LYS A 3 -16.04 -7.92 -6.61
CA LYS A 3 -14.62 -7.58 -6.50
C LYS A 3 -13.87 -8.90 -6.56
N ASP A 4 -13.19 -9.17 -7.66
CA ASP A 4 -12.29 -10.32 -7.76
C ASP A 4 -11.14 -10.15 -6.77
N ILE A 5 -11.15 -10.96 -5.70
CA ILE A 5 -10.12 -10.90 -4.66
C ILE A 5 -8.92 -11.69 -5.14
N THR A 6 -7.93 -10.99 -5.68
CA THR A 6 -6.65 -11.61 -6.07
C THR A 6 -5.73 -11.68 -4.86
N TYR A 7 -5.41 -12.91 -4.45
CA TYR A 7 -4.42 -13.19 -3.41
C TYR A 7 -3.06 -13.39 -4.06
N LEU A 8 -2.06 -12.68 -3.53
CA LEU A 8 -0.68 -12.73 -3.99
C LEU A 8 0.25 -13.15 -2.86
N THR A 9 1.29 -13.88 -3.21
CA THR A 9 2.45 -14.10 -2.33
C THR A 9 3.35 -12.86 -2.31
N THR A 10 4.32 -12.83 -1.39
CA THR A 10 5.31 -11.74 -1.34
C THR A 10 6.06 -11.59 -2.66
N ALA A 11 6.39 -12.70 -3.33
CA ALA A 11 7.14 -12.69 -4.59
C ALA A 11 6.31 -12.12 -5.75
N GLU A 12 5.06 -12.56 -5.88
CA GLU A 12 4.16 -12.04 -6.93
C GLU A 12 3.82 -10.56 -6.70
N LEU A 13 3.68 -10.15 -5.44
CA LEU A 13 3.50 -8.74 -5.11
C LEU A 13 4.74 -7.92 -5.51
N ALA A 14 5.94 -8.38 -5.13
CA ALA A 14 7.21 -7.77 -5.51
C ALA A 14 7.31 -7.50 -7.02
N GLU A 15 6.95 -8.49 -7.85
CA GLU A 15 6.96 -8.34 -9.30
C GLU A 15 5.95 -7.32 -9.84
N LYS A 16 4.80 -7.18 -9.18
CA LYS A 16 3.74 -6.23 -9.58
C LYS A 16 4.09 -4.78 -9.21
N ILE A 17 4.49 -4.53 -7.98
CA ILE A 17 4.82 -3.18 -7.51
C ILE A 17 6.29 -2.81 -7.73
N LYS A 18 7.08 -3.73 -8.32
CA LYS A 18 8.51 -3.57 -8.64
C LYS A 18 9.38 -3.24 -7.42
N TYR A 19 9.04 -3.83 -6.28
CA TYR A 19 9.84 -3.78 -5.05
C TYR A 19 10.54 -5.10 -4.79
N ASP A 20 11.61 -5.06 -4.02
CA ASP A 20 12.23 -6.30 -3.54
C ASP A 20 11.39 -6.97 -2.45
N THR A 21 11.41 -8.32 -2.42
CA THR A 21 10.66 -9.12 -1.45
C THR A 21 11.04 -8.81 0.00
N ARG A 22 12.31 -8.47 0.26
CA ARG A 22 12.81 -8.09 1.58
C ARG A 22 12.20 -6.76 2.01
N THR A 23 12.22 -5.77 1.13
CA THR A 23 11.62 -4.45 1.37
C THR A 23 10.14 -4.57 1.73
N ILE A 24 9.40 -5.43 1.03
CA ILE A 24 7.99 -5.67 1.34
C ILE A 24 7.80 -6.22 2.76
N ARG A 25 8.65 -7.17 3.19
CA ARG A 25 8.52 -7.84 4.49
C ARG A 25 9.03 -7.04 5.68
N GLU A 26 10.10 -6.28 5.48
CA GLU A 26 10.81 -5.57 6.55
C GLU A 26 10.38 -4.11 6.67
N GLN A 27 10.02 -3.45 5.56
CA GLN A 27 9.72 -2.01 5.55
C GLN A 27 8.22 -1.74 5.35
N LEU A 28 7.61 -2.36 4.33
CA LEU A 28 6.23 -2.04 3.95
C LEU A 28 5.20 -2.78 4.81
N LYS A 29 5.48 -4.04 5.16
CA LYS A 29 4.66 -4.82 6.09
C LYS A 29 4.65 -4.15 7.46
N ASP A 30 3.46 -4.00 8.03
CA ASP A 30 3.17 -3.35 9.32
C ASP A 30 3.33 -1.82 9.35
N SER A 31 4.11 -1.20 8.45
CA SER A 31 4.17 0.27 8.31
C SER A 31 3.10 0.83 7.37
N VAL A 32 2.92 0.19 6.21
CA VAL A 32 2.01 0.63 5.14
C VAL A 32 0.93 -0.43 4.88
N LEU A 33 1.32 -1.71 4.91
CA LEU A 33 0.43 -2.84 4.72
C LEU A 33 -0.05 -3.33 6.07
N ILE A 34 -1.37 -3.25 6.30
CA ILE A 34 -2.04 -3.55 7.56
C ILE A 34 -2.62 -4.97 7.53
N GLU A 35 -2.43 -5.72 8.61
CA GLU A 35 -3.02 -7.06 8.78
C GLU A 35 -4.55 -6.99 8.81
N GLY A 36 -5.22 -7.88 8.09
CA GLY A 36 -6.68 -7.91 7.94
C GLY A 36 -7.22 -7.00 6.84
N ILE A 37 -6.43 -6.06 6.33
CA ILE A 37 -6.80 -5.18 5.22
C ILE A 37 -5.98 -5.54 3.98
N HIS A 38 -4.65 -5.33 4.02
CA HIS A 38 -3.76 -5.54 2.89
C HIS A 38 -3.21 -6.95 2.81
N TYR A 39 -3.10 -7.62 3.95
CA TYR A 39 -2.60 -8.98 4.01
C TYR A 39 -3.30 -9.80 5.08
N ILE A 40 -3.33 -11.10 4.85
CA ILE A 40 -3.87 -12.09 5.78
C ILE A 40 -2.83 -13.18 6.02
N ARG A 41 -2.89 -13.79 7.20
CA ARG A 41 -2.04 -14.94 7.58
C ARG A 41 -2.88 -16.21 7.69
N PRO A 42 -3.21 -16.87 6.56
CA PRO A 42 -4.01 -18.09 6.58
C PRO A 42 -3.22 -19.26 7.20
N PHE A 43 -3.94 -20.19 7.84
CA PHE A 43 -3.45 -21.46 8.38
C PHE A 43 -2.16 -21.37 9.22
N GLY A 44 -2.31 -21.02 10.50
CA GLY A 44 -1.22 -21.17 11.49
C GLY A 44 -0.03 -20.24 11.30
N LYS A 45 -0.23 -19.08 10.64
CA LYS A 45 0.73 -17.96 10.52
C LYS A 45 2.02 -18.24 9.74
N ARG A 46 2.17 -19.39 9.08
CA ARG A 46 3.39 -19.71 8.31
C ARG A 46 3.45 -19.01 6.95
N LYS A 47 2.31 -18.74 6.33
CA LYS A 47 2.22 -18.07 5.03
C LYS A 47 1.48 -16.74 5.15
N ILE A 48 1.96 -15.74 4.43
CA ILE A 48 1.32 -14.42 4.30
C ILE A 48 0.80 -14.31 2.87
N LEU A 49 -0.47 -13.97 2.72
CA LEU A 49 -1.10 -13.64 1.45
C LEU A 49 -1.52 -12.18 1.46
N TYR A 50 -1.29 -11.50 0.35
CA TYR A 50 -1.60 -10.09 0.15
C TYR A 50 -2.81 -9.94 -0.77
N LEU A 51 -3.68 -8.97 -0.48
CA LEU A 51 -4.86 -8.67 -1.28
C LEU A 51 -4.52 -7.54 -2.26
N TRP A 52 -4.38 -7.87 -3.55
CA TRP A 52 -3.96 -6.91 -4.57
C TRP A 52 -4.87 -5.69 -4.65
N GLU A 53 -6.18 -5.89 -4.61
CA GLU A 53 -7.17 -4.81 -4.73
C GLU A 53 -7.00 -3.75 -3.65
N GLN A 54 -6.79 -4.16 -2.39
CA GLN A 54 -6.61 -3.24 -1.27
C GLN A 54 -5.29 -2.47 -1.40
N ILE A 55 -4.22 -3.16 -1.82
CA ILE A 55 -2.91 -2.55 -2.03
C ILE A 55 -2.96 -1.54 -3.17
N ARG A 56 -3.59 -1.88 -4.29
CA ARG A 56 -3.76 -1.00 -5.45
C ARG A 56 -4.57 0.25 -5.09
N ASP A 57 -5.69 0.07 -4.40
CA ASP A 57 -6.55 1.18 -3.97
C ASP A 57 -5.78 2.16 -3.06
N ASP A 58 -4.95 1.63 -2.15
CA ASP A 58 -4.14 2.49 -1.26
C ASP A 58 -2.94 3.14 -1.95
N LEU A 59 -2.28 2.45 -2.89
CA LEU A 59 -1.21 3.05 -3.70
C LEU A 59 -1.72 4.32 -4.43
N GLY A 60 -2.96 4.26 -4.94
CA GLY A 60 -3.63 5.40 -5.56
C GLY A 60 -3.94 6.54 -4.59
N LYS A 61 -4.29 6.22 -3.34
CA LYS A 61 -4.54 7.23 -2.29
C LYS A 61 -3.25 7.90 -1.81
N PHE A 62 -2.18 7.14 -1.60
CA PHE A 62 -0.88 7.70 -1.19
C PHE A 62 -0.30 8.62 -2.26
N SER A 63 -0.41 8.25 -3.54
CA SER A 63 -0.02 9.12 -4.65
C SER A 63 -0.85 10.42 -4.68
N GLN A 64 -2.16 10.34 -4.47
CA GLN A 64 -3.02 11.54 -4.42
C GLN A 64 -2.81 12.40 -3.17
N ALA A 65 -2.54 11.80 -2.01
CA ALA A 65 -2.23 12.54 -0.78
C ALA A 65 -0.93 13.36 -0.91
N SER A 66 0.07 12.84 -1.64
CA SER A 66 1.29 13.62 -1.96
C SER A 66 1.06 14.79 -2.92
N THR A 67 -0.09 14.82 -3.62
CA THR A 67 -0.50 15.95 -4.47
C THR A 67 -1.25 17.04 -3.69
N MET A 68 -1.71 16.75 -2.46
CA MET A 68 -2.25 17.76 -1.55
C MET A 68 -1.14 18.38 -0.70
N VAL A 69 -0.26 19.16 -1.33
CA VAL A 69 0.41 20.25 -0.60
C VAL A 69 -0.65 21.32 -0.35
N PRO A 70 -1.01 21.66 0.90
CA PRO A 70 -1.90 22.78 1.16
C PRO A 70 -1.15 24.08 0.88
N MET A 71 -1.16 24.53 -0.36
CA MET A 71 -0.80 25.92 -0.71
C MET A 71 -2.03 26.80 -0.47
N ALA A 72 -2.33 27.14 0.79
CA ALA A 72 -3.37 28.14 1.07
C ALA A 72 -3.21 28.80 2.46
N LYS A 73 -2.51 29.96 2.47
CA LYS A 73 -2.73 31.19 3.27
C LYS A 73 -1.43 32.01 3.18
N GLY A 74 -1.17 32.85 2.17
CA GLY A 74 -1.89 34.08 1.84
C GLY A 74 -1.41 35.26 2.72
N GLY A 75 -0.53 36.16 2.21
CA GLY A 75 -0.17 37.40 2.93
C GLY A 75 1.05 38.20 2.44
N VAL A 76 0.85 39.00 1.38
CA VAL A 76 1.45 40.30 0.95
C VAL A 76 2.95 40.62 1.17
N ALA A 77 3.65 40.88 0.06
CA ALA A 77 4.92 41.60 0.04
C ALA A 77 4.70 43.12 0.16
N HIS A 78 5.34 43.76 1.13
CA HIS A 78 5.52 45.21 1.19
C HIS A 78 6.94 45.54 0.71
N GLY A 79 7.03 46.49 -0.23
CA GLY A 79 8.29 47.06 -0.71
C GLY A 79 8.93 48.01 0.29
#